data_AF-A0A950LTY2-F1
#
_entry.id   AF-A0A950LTY2-F1
#
_cell.length_a   1.000
_cell.length_b   1.000
_cell.length_c   1.000
_cell.angle_alpha   90.00
_cell.angle_beta   90.00
_cell.angle_gamma   90.00
#
_symmetry.space_group_name_H-M   'P 1'
#
loop_
_entity.id
_entity.type
_entity.pdbx_description
1 polymer ?
#
loop_
_entity_poly.entity_id
_entity_poly.type
_entity_poly.pdbx_seq_one_letter_code
_entity_poly.pdbx_strand_id
1 'polypeptide(L)'
;MLNCRSICFTLLLIVTGDCYAQRQAVLKQIDLPHSYYYREMYLPQLTTGPSSLAWSPDSRRLVYSMAGSLWLQELGTIKASELTAADAYDYQPDWSPDGHWIMFTRYDGKAMELCVLDFENGKSRQLTSSGAVNLEPRFSPDGTRVAFVSTLHTGHFHIFVGQFHQGELTDVQQLTRENVSSLARYYYSQVDHEISPAWTREGGEIVFISNRGHIHGTGGFWQMKAEPNAEAHEIHYEETNWKARPDFSPDGKRLVYASYLGRAWHQL
;
A
#
# COMPACT_ATOMS: atom_id res chain seq x y z
N MET A 1 6.75 37.94 -78.56
CA MET A 1 6.22 36.83 -77.74
C MET A 1 7.00 36.82 -76.43
N LEU A 2 6.41 37.32 -75.34
CA LEU A 2 7.05 37.36 -74.03
C LEU A 2 6.87 36.01 -73.32
N ASN A 3 7.97 35.42 -72.85
CA ASN A 3 7.99 34.19 -72.06
C ASN A 3 7.65 34.48 -70.60
N CYS A 4 6.57 33.87 -70.11
CA CYS A 4 6.11 33.92 -68.72
C CYS A 4 6.88 32.86 -67.90
N ARG A 5 7.65 33.28 -66.88
CA ARG A 5 8.28 32.39 -65.90
C ARG A 5 7.28 32.12 -64.77
N SER A 6 6.84 30.86 -64.62
CA SER A 6 6.09 30.42 -63.44
C SER A 6 7.05 30.02 -62.31
N ILE A 7 6.87 30.65 -61.16
CA ILE A 7 7.56 30.36 -59.89
C ILE A 7 6.73 29.29 -59.17
N CYS A 8 7.29 28.11 -58.93
CA CYS A 8 6.67 27.11 -58.06
C CYS A 8 6.99 27.43 -56.59
N PHE A 9 5.93 27.64 -55.81
CA PHE A 9 5.97 27.76 -54.34
C PHE A 9 6.17 26.38 -53.71
N THR A 10 7.22 26.21 -52.91
CA THR A 10 7.42 25.04 -52.06
C THR A 10 6.54 25.18 -50.82
N LEU A 11 5.53 24.32 -50.67
CA LEU A 11 4.67 24.27 -49.49
C LEU A 11 5.42 23.55 -48.35
N LEU A 12 5.79 24.26 -47.29
CA LEU A 12 6.37 23.67 -46.09
C LEU A 12 5.23 23.15 -45.20
N LEU A 13 4.98 21.84 -45.21
CA LEU A 13 4.05 21.18 -44.29
C LEU A 13 4.68 21.16 -42.89
N ILE A 14 4.23 22.04 -42.00
CA ILE A 14 4.52 21.95 -40.58
C ILE A 14 3.71 20.77 -40.03
N VAL A 15 4.39 19.67 -39.74
CA VAL A 15 3.83 18.59 -38.94
C VAL A 15 3.73 19.09 -37.50
N THR A 16 2.55 19.56 -37.10
CA THR A 16 2.23 19.74 -35.69
C THR A 16 2.11 18.36 -35.08
N GLY A 17 3.20 17.88 -34.46
CA GLY A 17 3.12 16.71 -33.59
C GLY A 17 2.19 17.06 -32.43
N ASP A 18 1.12 16.28 -32.26
CA ASP A 18 0.29 16.37 -31.08
C ASP A 18 1.16 16.09 -29.85
N CYS A 19 1.59 17.15 -29.16
CA CYS A 19 2.20 17.03 -27.86
C CYS A 19 1.07 16.76 -26.86
N TYR A 20 0.60 15.52 -26.81
CA TYR A 20 -0.12 15.02 -25.65
C TYR A 20 0.89 14.97 -24.50
N ALA A 21 1.05 16.10 -23.80
CA ALA A 21 1.63 16.13 -22.47
C ALA A 21 0.67 15.42 -21.51
N GLN A 22 0.50 14.11 -21.69
CA GLN A 22 -0.28 13.29 -20.80
C GLN A 22 0.49 13.21 -19.49
N ARG A 23 -0.13 13.69 -18.40
CA ARG A 23 0.39 13.54 -17.05
C ARG A 23 0.59 12.03 -16.83
N GLN A 24 1.84 11.56 -16.87
CA GLN A 24 2.14 10.14 -16.73
C GLN A 24 1.64 9.66 -15.36
N ALA A 25 1.13 8.43 -15.31
CA ALA A 25 0.82 7.78 -14.05
C ALA A 25 2.07 7.81 -13.16
N VAL A 26 1.88 8.24 -11.91
CA VAL A 26 3.02 8.47 -11.01
C VAL A 26 3.72 7.16 -10.65
N LEU A 27 2.97 6.05 -10.59
CA LEU A 27 3.47 4.69 -10.67
C LEU A 27 2.72 3.97 -11.78
N LYS A 28 3.44 3.43 -12.77
CA LYS A 28 2.85 2.75 -13.93
C LYS A 28 2.29 1.37 -13.59
N GLN A 29 2.61 0.88 -12.40
CA GLN A 29 2.20 -0.40 -11.83
C GLN A 29 0.75 -0.41 -11.31
N ILE A 30 0.08 0.75 -11.28
CA ILE A 30 -1.29 0.90 -10.80
C ILE A 30 -2.19 1.14 -12.00
N ASP A 31 -3.02 0.15 -12.32
CA ASP A 31 -3.94 0.19 -13.47
C ASP A 31 -5.35 0.60 -13.04
N LEU A 32 -5.47 1.79 -12.44
CA LEU A 32 -6.76 2.29 -11.94
C LEU A 32 -7.04 3.69 -12.50
N PRO A 33 -8.31 4.02 -12.80
CA PRO A 33 -8.68 5.36 -13.21
C PRO A 33 -8.30 6.36 -12.11
N HIS A 34 -7.93 7.56 -12.52
CA HIS A 34 -7.49 8.61 -11.60
C HIS A 34 -6.35 8.17 -10.65
N SER A 35 -5.34 7.46 -11.15
CA SER A 35 -4.18 6.95 -10.40
C SER A 35 -3.50 7.96 -9.46
N TYR A 36 -3.65 9.27 -9.72
CA TYR A 36 -3.27 10.34 -8.79
C TYR A 36 -3.92 10.18 -7.41
N TYR A 37 -5.22 9.89 -7.29
CA TYR A 37 -5.86 9.65 -5.99
C TYR A 37 -5.20 8.47 -5.27
N TYR A 38 -4.88 7.40 -6.01
CA TYR A 38 -4.28 6.24 -5.37
C TYR A 38 -2.88 6.55 -4.81
N ARG A 39 -2.11 7.35 -5.54
CA ARG A 39 -0.84 7.86 -5.05
C ARG A 39 -1.00 8.72 -3.80
N GLU A 40 -1.86 9.73 -3.83
CA GLU A 40 -1.96 10.70 -2.73
C GLU A 40 -2.64 10.11 -1.48
N MET A 41 -3.51 9.11 -1.64
CA MET A 41 -4.36 8.63 -0.55
C MET A 41 -3.94 7.27 0.02
N TYR A 42 -3.32 6.39 -0.76
CA TYR A 42 -3.02 5.01 -0.31
C TYR A 42 -1.53 4.72 -0.22
N LEU A 43 -0.72 5.26 -1.15
CA LEU A 43 0.72 5.04 -1.11
C LEU A 43 1.37 5.83 0.03
N PRO A 44 2.38 5.26 0.72
CA PRO A 44 3.12 6.00 1.73
C PRO A 44 3.82 7.21 1.09
N GLN A 45 3.78 8.34 1.81
CA GLN A 45 4.39 9.59 1.37
C GLN A 45 5.64 9.88 2.19
N LEU A 46 6.60 10.58 1.57
CA LEU A 46 7.71 11.16 2.30
C LEU A 46 7.18 12.29 3.21
N THR A 47 7.24 12.07 4.51
CA THR A 47 6.80 13.04 5.52
C THR A 47 7.96 13.52 6.37
N THR A 48 7.90 14.78 6.81
CA THR A 48 8.84 15.33 7.80
C THR A 48 8.54 14.84 9.21
N GLY A 49 7.28 14.49 9.50
CA GLY A 49 6.84 13.90 10.77
C GLY A 49 6.72 12.38 10.72
N PRO A 50 6.54 11.72 11.88
CA PRO A 50 6.35 10.29 11.96
C PRO A 50 5.03 9.85 11.33
N SER A 51 5.06 8.72 10.63
CA SER A 51 3.88 8.03 10.11
C SER A 51 4.10 6.52 10.20
N SER A 52 3.01 5.76 10.22
CA SER A 52 3.02 4.28 10.25
C SER A 52 3.95 3.70 11.32
N LEU A 53 3.40 3.40 12.50
CA LEU A 53 4.17 2.82 13.61
C LEU A 53 3.91 1.33 13.77
N ALA A 54 4.86 0.64 14.37
CA ALA A 54 4.70 -0.72 14.91
C ALA A 54 5.38 -0.82 16.28
N TRP A 55 4.78 -1.61 17.17
CA TRP A 55 5.29 -1.84 18.51
C TRP A 55 6.32 -2.95 18.52
N SER A 56 7.34 -2.83 19.38
CA SER A 56 8.13 -3.99 19.74
C SER A 56 7.28 -4.98 20.55
N PRO A 57 7.53 -6.30 20.46
CA PRO A 57 6.72 -7.30 21.18
C PRO A 57 6.75 -7.12 22.71
N ASP A 58 7.85 -6.59 23.25
CA ASP A 58 8.01 -6.28 24.67
C ASP A 58 7.33 -4.97 25.11
N SER A 59 6.68 -4.25 24.19
CA SER A 59 6.02 -2.96 24.40
C SER A 59 6.93 -1.87 24.97
N ARG A 60 8.24 -1.94 24.76
CA ARG A 60 9.22 -0.94 25.24
C ARG A 60 9.66 0.04 24.16
N ARG A 61 9.44 -0.29 22.89
CA ARG A 61 9.92 0.48 21.74
C ARG A 61 8.86 0.59 20.67
N LEU A 62 9.01 1.61 19.84
CA LEU A 62 8.24 1.82 18.62
C LEU A 62 9.20 1.96 17.44
N VAL A 63 8.86 1.35 16.32
CA VAL A 63 9.46 1.68 15.02
C VAL A 63 8.44 2.47 14.20
N TYR A 64 8.88 3.53 13.52
CA TYR A 64 8.01 4.34 12.67
C TYR A 64 8.75 4.89 11.44
N SER A 65 8.01 5.29 10.42
CA SER A 65 8.55 5.92 9.20
C SER A 65 8.66 7.43 9.39
N MET A 66 9.81 8.03 9.10
CA MET A 66 9.99 9.49 9.14
C MET A 66 11.19 9.91 8.30
N ALA A 67 11.05 11.00 7.54
CA ALA A 67 12.14 11.60 6.76
C ALA A 67 12.83 10.62 5.79
N GLY A 68 12.11 9.58 5.34
CA GLY A 68 12.60 8.59 4.39
C GLY A 68 13.21 7.33 5.02
N SER A 69 13.35 7.31 6.34
CA SER A 69 13.97 6.23 7.08
C SER A 69 13.00 5.60 8.08
N LEU A 70 13.35 4.41 8.57
CA LEU A 70 12.76 3.87 9.78
C LEU A 70 13.49 4.43 10.99
N TRP A 71 12.73 4.81 12.01
CA TRP A 71 13.24 5.32 13.28
C TRP A 71 12.77 4.45 14.42
N LEU A 72 13.66 4.20 15.38
CA LEU A 72 13.39 3.47 16.61
C LEU A 72 13.32 4.45 17.78
N GLN A 73 12.21 4.43 18.52
CA GLN A 73 12.00 5.23 19.73
C GLN A 73 11.89 4.32 20.95
N GLU A 74 12.64 4.67 22.01
CA GLU A 74 12.52 4.02 23.33
C GLU A 74 11.48 4.75 24.18
N LEU A 75 10.49 4.00 24.68
CA LEU A 75 9.39 4.57 25.45
C LEU A 75 9.86 5.05 26.83
N GLY A 76 9.25 6.14 27.31
CA GLY A 76 9.66 6.79 28.55
C GLY A 76 10.92 7.64 28.43
N THR A 77 11.50 7.75 27.24
CA THR A 77 12.66 8.61 26.95
C THR A 77 12.39 9.53 25.76
N ILE A 78 13.28 10.48 25.51
CA ILE A 78 13.30 11.30 24.28
C ILE A 78 14.24 10.73 23.22
N LYS A 79 14.78 9.52 23.43
CA LYS A 79 15.81 8.94 22.57
C LYS A 79 15.18 8.24 21.37
N ALA A 80 15.46 8.78 20.19
CA ALA A 80 15.20 8.15 18.91
C ALA A 80 16.51 7.89 18.16
N SER A 81 16.61 6.76 17.46
CA SER A 81 17.72 6.43 16.57
C SER A 81 17.20 6.05 15.20
N GLU A 82 17.83 6.57 14.16
CA GLU A 82 17.62 6.11 12.80
C GLU A 82 18.05 4.65 12.67
N LEU A 83 17.17 3.81 12.14
CA LEU A 83 17.30 2.37 12.08
C LEU A 83 17.67 1.90 10.66
N THR A 84 17.18 2.60 9.64
CA THR A 84 17.59 2.40 8.24
C THR A 84 18.12 3.70 7.67
N ALA A 85 19.11 3.63 6.77
CA ALA A 85 19.70 4.79 6.11
C ALA A 85 20.11 4.41 4.68
N ALA A 86 19.13 3.98 3.88
CA ALA A 86 19.35 3.59 2.49
C ALA A 86 19.22 4.80 1.55
N ASP A 87 19.79 4.71 0.34
CA ASP A 87 19.49 5.63 -0.77
C ASP A 87 18.14 5.26 -1.42
N ALA A 88 17.11 5.19 -0.58
CA ALA A 88 15.74 4.78 -0.86
C ALA A 88 14.85 5.25 0.28
N TYR A 89 13.53 5.13 0.11
CA TYR A 89 12.59 5.49 1.16
C TYR A 89 11.97 4.25 1.81
N ASP A 90 12.06 4.17 3.14
CA ASP A 90 11.54 3.05 3.93
C ASP A 90 10.28 3.46 4.70
N TYR A 91 9.22 2.65 4.60
CA TYR A 91 7.88 2.96 5.07
C TYR A 91 7.18 1.76 5.71
N GLN A 92 6.11 2.06 6.46
CA GLN A 92 5.11 1.09 6.92
C GLN A 92 5.73 -0.15 7.60
N PRO A 93 6.57 0.06 8.63
CA PRO A 93 7.20 -1.05 9.33
C PRO A 93 6.16 -1.91 10.03
N ASP A 94 6.53 -3.17 10.23
CA ASP A 94 5.87 -4.12 11.12
C ASP A 94 6.92 -4.97 11.83
N TRP A 95 6.73 -5.20 13.13
CA TRP A 95 7.70 -5.92 13.95
C TRP A 95 7.22 -7.35 14.17
N SER A 96 8.09 -8.30 13.85
CA SER A 96 7.82 -9.71 14.10
C SER A 96 7.51 -9.98 15.59
N PRO A 97 6.61 -10.94 15.89
CA PRO A 97 6.24 -11.28 17.27
C PRO A 97 7.41 -11.79 18.13
N ASP A 98 8.44 -12.36 17.51
CA ASP A 98 9.66 -12.83 18.20
C ASP A 98 10.69 -11.71 18.44
N GLY A 99 10.49 -10.54 17.83
CA GLY A 99 11.32 -9.35 18.00
C GLY A 99 12.58 -9.31 17.14
N HIS A 100 12.88 -10.35 16.36
CA HIS A 100 14.13 -10.44 15.60
C HIS A 100 14.08 -9.69 14.27
N TRP A 101 12.89 -9.55 13.69
CA TRP A 101 12.69 -9.01 12.35
C TRP A 101 11.80 -7.77 12.34
N ILE A 102 12.15 -6.79 11.53
CA ILE A 102 11.29 -5.67 11.17
C ILE A 102 11.11 -5.68 9.67
N MET A 103 9.89 -5.88 9.21
CA MET A 103 9.55 -5.84 7.80
C MET A 103 9.02 -4.47 7.42
N PHE A 104 9.27 -4.03 6.20
CA PHE A 104 8.89 -2.69 5.75
C PHE A 104 8.78 -2.64 4.23
N THR A 105 8.18 -1.56 3.73
CA THR A 105 8.12 -1.25 2.31
C THR A 105 9.26 -0.31 1.95
N ARG A 106 10.05 -0.64 0.93
CA ARG A 106 11.08 0.22 0.36
C ARG A 106 10.67 0.74 -1.01
N TYR A 107 10.85 2.04 -1.24
CA TYR A 107 10.70 2.67 -2.55
C TYR A 107 12.05 3.23 -3.03
N ASP A 108 12.58 2.66 -4.11
CA ASP A 108 13.88 3.02 -4.71
C ASP A 108 13.75 4.01 -5.89
N GLY A 109 12.55 4.58 -6.09
CA GLY A 109 12.23 5.41 -7.26
C GLY A 109 11.70 4.62 -8.47
N LYS A 110 11.65 3.29 -8.42
CA LYS A 110 11.12 2.44 -9.49
C LYS A 110 9.90 1.65 -9.06
N ALA A 111 9.99 0.95 -7.93
CA ALA A 111 8.94 0.07 -7.42
C ALA A 111 8.88 0.11 -5.90
N MET A 112 7.73 -0.26 -5.34
CA MET A 112 7.57 -0.45 -3.90
C MET A 112 7.69 -1.95 -3.60
N GLU A 113 8.70 -2.31 -2.82
CA GLU A 113 9.04 -3.70 -2.55
C GLU A 113 9.12 -3.95 -1.05
N LEU A 114 8.80 -5.17 -0.63
CA LEU A 114 8.97 -5.58 0.76
C LEU A 114 10.44 -5.89 1.03
N CYS A 115 10.91 -5.44 2.18
CA CYS A 115 12.22 -5.71 2.73
C CYS A 115 12.08 -6.16 4.19
N VAL A 116 13.07 -6.87 4.70
CA VAL A 116 13.18 -7.21 6.11
C VAL A 116 14.54 -6.80 6.65
N LEU A 117 14.53 -6.27 7.87
CA LEU A 117 15.68 -5.91 8.67
C LEU A 117 15.83 -6.93 9.80
N ASP A 118 17.02 -7.49 9.93
CA ASP A 118 17.46 -8.18 11.13
C ASP A 118 17.76 -7.15 12.21
N PHE A 119 16.99 -7.16 13.29
CA PHE A 119 17.10 -6.18 14.35
C PHE A 119 18.39 -6.32 15.18
N GLU A 120 18.98 -7.51 15.25
CA GLU A 120 20.17 -7.76 16.06
C GLU A 120 21.44 -7.23 15.38
N ASN A 121 21.60 -7.50 14.09
CA ASN A 121 22.81 -7.11 13.35
C ASN A 121 22.62 -5.90 12.41
N GLY A 122 21.38 -5.39 12.28
CA GLY A 122 21.07 -4.20 11.50
C GLY A 122 21.13 -4.39 9.99
N LYS A 123 21.19 -5.63 9.48
CA LYS A 123 21.23 -5.90 8.04
C LYS A 123 19.83 -6.02 7.45
N SER A 124 19.60 -5.30 6.37
CA SER A 124 18.37 -5.42 5.58
C SER A 124 18.57 -6.29 4.34
N ARG A 125 17.50 -6.94 3.91
CA ARG A 125 17.40 -7.61 2.61
C ARG A 125 16.03 -7.41 1.98
N GLN A 126 15.99 -7.57 0.67
CA GLN A 126 14.77 -7.49 -0.12
C GLN A 126 14.05 -8.85 -0.12
N LEU A 127 12.73 -8.82 0.03
CA LEU A 127 11.84 -9.99 0.04
C LEU A 127 11.08 -10.16 -1.28
N THR A 128 10.69 -9.05 -1.91
CA THR A 128 9.98 -9.06 -3.19
C THR A 128 10.75 -8.24 -4.22
N SER A 129 10.69 -8.64 -5.49
CA SER A 129 11.38 -7.97 -6.60
C SER A 129 10.55 -8.03 -7.89
N SER A 130 9.23 -8.01 -7.74
CA SER A 130 8.30 -8.20 -8.85
C SER A 130 8.15 -6.97 -9.73
N GLY A 131 8.65 -5.80 -9.29
CA GLY A 131 8.46 -4.52 -9.95
C GLY A 131 7.05 -3.96 -9.78
N ALA A 132 6.21 -4.62 -9.00
CA ALA A 132 4.85 -4.20 -8.66
C ALA A 132 4.87 -3.17 -7.51
N VAL A 133 3.67 -2.84 -7.00
CA VAL A 133 3.52 -2.08 -5.77
C VAL A 133 3.19 -3.08 -4.66
N ASN A 134 4.18 -3.41 -3.84
CA ASN A 134 4.04 -4.28 -2.66
C ASN A 134 4.18 -3.42 -1.40
N LEU A 135 3.17 -3.44 -0.53
CA LEU A 135 3.10 -2.54 0.61
C LEU A 135 2.27 -3.09 1.78
N GLU A 136 2.34 -2.41 2.92
CA GLU A 136 1.60 -2.72 4.15
C GLU A 136 1.82 -4.14 4.69
N PRO A 137 3.09 -4.56 4.87
CA PRO A 137 3.38 -5.88 5.42
C PRO A 137 2.84 -6.01 6.85
N ARG A 138 2.31 -7.20 7.17
CA ARG A 138 1.84 -7.58 8.51
C ARG A 138 2.22 -9.02 8.81
N PHE A 139 3.04 -9.23 9.83
CA PHE A 139 3.30 -10.54 10.40
C PHE A 139 2.03 -11.13 11.01
N SER A 140 1.81 -12.42 10.81
CA SER A 140 0.84 -13.18 11.57
C SER A 140 1.24 -13.21 13.05
N PRO A 141 0.29 -13.41 13.99
CA PRO A 141 0.58 -13.46 15.42
C PRO A 141 1.60 -14.54 15.83
N ASP A 142 1.71 -15.62 15.05
CA ASP A 142 2.69 -16.69 15.23
C ASP A 142 4.04 -16.42 14.53
N GLY A 143 4.16 -15.33 13.76
CA GLY A 143 5.35 -14.93 13.02
C GLY A 143 5.68 -15.77 11.79
N THR A 144 4.84 -16.75 11.44
CA THR A 144 5.11 -17.71 10.35
C THR A 144 4.61 -17.28 8.98
N ARG A 145 3.73 -16.28 8.92
CA ARG A 145 3.11 -15.78 7.70
C ARG A 145 3.15 -14.27 7.66
N VAL A 146 3.02 -13.75 6.45
CA VAL A 146 2.96 -12.32 6.17
C VAL A 146 1.78 -12.04 5.26
N ALA A 147 0.89 -11.15 5.69
CA ALA A 147 -0.10 -10.53 4.83
C ALA A 147 0.44 -9.20 4.31
N PHE A 148 0.15 -8.88 3.06
CA PHE A 148 0.54 -7.61 2.46
C PHE A 148 -0.38 -7.26 1.29
N VAL A 149 -0.34 -6.01 0.85
CA VAL A 149 -1.05 -5.55 -0.33
C VAL A 149 -0.11 -5.62 -1.52
N SER A 150 -0.59 -6.12 -2.66
CA SER A 150 0.17 -6.10 -3.90
C SER A 150 -0.70 -5.73 -5.10
N THR A 151 -0.08 -5.09 -6.10
CA THR A 151 -0.64 -4.92 -7.45
C THR A 151 -0.13 -5.93 -8.46
N LEU A 152 0.56 -6.98 -8.00
CA LEU A 152 1.05 -8.06 -8.86
C LEU A 152 -0.10 -8.70 -9.66
N HIS A 153 0.19 -9.09 -10.91
CA HIS A 153 -0.73 -9.68 -11.90
C HIS A 153 -1.70 -8.71 -12.59
N THR A 154 -2.51 -7.96 -11.84
CA THR A 154 -3.61 -7.15 -12.42
C THR A 154 -3.35 -5.65 -12.44
N GLY A 155 -2.39 -5.14 -11.65
CA GLY A 155 -2.23 -3.70 -11.44
C GLY A 155 -3.25 -3.12 -10.45
N HIS A 156 -4.12 -3.96 -9.86
CA HIS A 156 -5.11 -3.59 -8.86
C HIS A 156 -4.70 -4.08 -7.46
N PHE A 157 -5.17 -3.39 -6.42
CA PHE A 157 -4.77 -3.70 -5.05
C PHE A 157 -5.51 -4.93 -4.52
N HIS A 158 -4.76 -5.99 -4.23
CA HIS A 158 -5.26 -7.22 -3.60
C HIS A 158 -4.45 -7.58 -2.36
N ILE A 159 -5.02 -8.41 -1.49
CA ILE A 159 -4.31 -8.99 -0.34
C ILE A 159 -3.59 -10.26 -0.79
N PHE A 160 -2.31 -10.34 -0.46
CA PHE A 160 -1.46 -11.50 -0.63
C PHE A 160 -1.02 -12.02 0.74
N VAL A 161 -0.76 -13.33 0.82
CA VAL A 161 -0.11 -13.96 1.97
C VAL A 161 1.05 -14.83 1.49
N GLY A 162 2.15 -14.78 2.22
CA GLY A 162 3.29 -15.69 2.03
C GLY A 162 3.77 -16.29 3.35
N GLN A 163 4.52 -17.39 3.24
CA GLN A 163 5.21 -18.03 4.36
C GLN A 163 6.50 -17.27 4.66
N PHE A 164 6.71 -16.97 5.94
CA PHE A 164 7.91 -16.29 6.42
C PHE A 164 8.72 -17.21 7.31
N HIS A 165 10.00 -17.36 6.98
CA HIS A 165 10.93 -18.12 7.80
C HIS A 165 12.32 -17.52 7.73
N GLN A 166 12.88 -17.17 8.89
CA GLN A 166 14.24 -16.64 9.02
C GLN A 166 14.54 -15.58 7.95
N GLY A 167 13.67 -14.58 7.85
CA GLY A 167 13.73 -13.45 6.91
C GLY A 167 13.56 -13.78 5.43
N GLU A 168 13.17 -14.99 5.05
CA GLU A 168 12.75 -15.32 3.69
C GLU A 168 11.23 -15.28 3.58
N LEU A 169 10.73 -14.80 2.44
CA LEU A 169 9.32 -14.85 2.08
C LEU A 169 9.15 -15.83 0.91
N THR A 170 8.32 -16.86 1.11
CA THR A 170 8.11 -17.94 0.16
C THR A 170 6.61 -18.25 0.03
N ASP A 171 6.24 -19.06 -0.96
CA ASP A 171 4.85 -19.50 -1.18
C ASP A 171 3.84 -18.33 -1.14
N VAL A 172 4.17 -17.27 -1.87
CA VAL A 172 3.35 -16.07 -1.96
C VAL A 172 2.13 -16.34 -2.83
N GLN A 173 0.94 -16.12 -2.27
CA GLN A 173 -0.34 -16.37 -2.92
C GLN A 173 -1.27 -15.17 -2.78
N GLN A 174 -2.01 -14.86 -3.83
CA GLN A 174 -3.10 -13.89 -3.78
C GLN A 174 -4.29 -14.50 -3.02
N LEU A 175 -4.81 -13.80 -2.02
CA LEU A 175 -5.97 -14.23 -1.23
C LEU A 175 -7.28 -13.67 -1.77
N THR A 176 -7.32 -12.38 -2.07
CA THR A 176 -8.54 -11.71 -2.52
C THR A 176 -8.70 -11.83 -4.02
N ARG A 177 -9.94 -11.93 -4.49
CA ARG A 177 -10.27 -12.06 -5.90
C ARG A 177 -10.70 -10.72 -6.47
N GLU A 178 -10.40 -10.52 -7.74
CA GLU A 178 -10.89 -9.38 -8.49
C GLU A 178 -12.43 -9.37 -8.53
N ASN A 179 -13.00 -8.21 -8.20
CA ASN A 179 -14.43 -7.96 -8.32
C ASN A 179 -14.66 -6.65 -9.06
N VAL A 180 -15.44 -6.71 -10.14
CA VAL A 180 -15.86 -5.53 -10.90
C VAL A 180 -17.25 -5.13 -10.42
N SER A 181 -17.35 -3.97 -9.78
CA SER A 181 -18.59 -3.44 -9.25
C SER A 181 -19.54 -3.01 -10.37
N SER A 182 -20.82 -3.34 -10.21
CA SER A 182 -21.90 -2.84 -11.08
C SER A 182 -22.33 -1.41 -10.71
N LEU A 183 -21.78 -0.85 -9.63
CA LEU A 183 -22.15 0.48 -9.14
C LEU A 183 -21.42 1.57 -9.95
N ALA A 184 -22.14 2.64 -10.28
CA ALA A 184 -21.55 3.78 -10.96
C ALA A 184 -20.66 4.60 -10.00
N ARG A 185 -19.34 4.43 -10.12
CA ARG A 185 -18.33 5.13 -9.32
C ARG A 185 -17.65 6.21 -10.18
N TYR A 186 -17.80 7.48 -9.78
CA TYR A 186 -17.21 8.60 -10.53
C TYR A 186 -15.72 8.82 -10.19
N TYR A 187 -15.39 8.87 -8.89
CA TYR A 187 -14.01 9.13 -8.43
C TYR A 187 -13.18 7.86 -8.23
N TYR A 188 -13.82 6.72 -7.97
CA TYR A 188 -13.16 5.45 -7.65
C TYR A 188 -13.23 4.48 -8.82
N SER A 189 -12.31 3.52 -8.87
CA SER A 189 -12.34 2.43 -9.85
C SER A 189 -13.62 1.59 -9.77
N GLN A 190 -14.05 1.06 -10.92
CA GLN A 190 -15.06 0.01 -10.95
C GLN A 190 -14.55 -1.30 -10.34
N VAL A 191 -13.25 -1.55 -10.41
CA VAL A 191 -12.63 -2.69 -9.73
C VAL A 191 -12.50 -2.34 -8.25
N ASP A 192 -12.93 -3.25 -7.39
CA ASP A 192 -12.75 -3.10 -5.95
C ASP A 192 -11.27 -3.14 -5.59
N HIS A 193 -10.91 -2.45 -4.51
CA HIS A 193 -9.58 -2.58 -3.91
C HIS A 193 -9.66 -3.41 -2.64
N GLU A 194 -8.54 -4.01 -2.27
CA GLU A 194 -8.31 -4.56 -0.94
C GLU A 194 -7.00 -4.04 -0.35
N ILE A 195 -7.10 -3.34 0.78
CA ILE A 195 -5.99 -2.62 1.42
C ILE A 195 -6.05 -2.77 2.95
N SER A 196 -5.03 -2.30 3.67
CA SER A 196 -4.98 -2.31 5.15
C SER A 196 -5.22 -3.68 5.79
N PRO A 197 -4.51 -4.76 5.40
CA PRO A 197 -4.69 -6.04 6.06
C PRO A 197 -4.29 -5.95 7.54
N ALA A 198 -4.98 -6.71 8.38
CA ALA A 198 -4.68 -6.92 9.79
C ALA A 198 -5.07 -8.35 10.17
N TRP A 199 -4.18 -9.06 10.87
CA TRP A 199 -4.47 -10.40 11.33
C TRP A 199 -5.39 -10.38 12.55
N THR A 200 -6.34 -11.30 12.58
CA THR A 200 -7.00 -11.66 13.84
C THR A 200 -5.99 -12.25 14.82
N ARG A 201 -6.24 -12.13 16.14
CA ARG A 201 -5.33 -12.62 17.20
C ARG A 201 -4.95 -14.10 17.04
N GLU A 202 -5.88 -14.94 16.62
CA GLU A 202 -5.65 -16.37 16.44
C GLU A 202 -4.88 -16.68 15.13
N GLY A 203 -4.71 -15.69 14.25
CA GLY A 203 -3.99 -15.83 12.98
C GLY A 203 -4.73 -16.61 11.89
N GLY A 204 -5.90 -17.19 12.15
CA GLY A 204 -6.66 -17.94 11.15
C GLY A 204 -7.34 -17.06 10.08
N GLU A 205 -7.59 -15.80 10.41
CA GLU A 205 -8.37 -14.88 9.59
C GLU A 205 -7.69 -13.52 9.46
N ILE A 206 -8.02 -12.80 8.38
CA ILE A 206 -7.55 -11.44 8.09
C ILE A 206 -8.77 -10.53 7.99
N VAL A 207 -8.64 -9.35 8.59
CA VAL A 207 -9.48 -8.19 8.31
C VAL A 207 -8.76 -7.28 7.33
N PHE A 208 -9.46 -6.74 6.35
CA PHE A 208 -8.94 -5.79 5.37
C PHE A 208 -10.02 -4.78 5.02
N ILE A 209 -9.65 -3.73 4.29
CA ILE A 209 -10.58 -2.72 3.80
C ILE A 209 -10.91 -2.97 2.34
N SER A 210 -12.20 -2.95 2.01
CA SER A 210 -12.67 -3.00 0.63
C SER A 210 -13.86 -2.08 0.39
N ASN A 211 -13.84 -1.39 -0.75
CA ASN A 211 -14.95 -0.56 -1.24
C ASN A 211 -16.04 -1.37 -1.96
N ARG A 212 -15.95 -2.70 -1.95
CA ARG A 212 -16.97 -3.61 -2.47
C ARG A 212 -18.36 -3.25 -1.95
N GLY A 213 -19.33 -3.14 -2.85
CA GLY A 213 -20.71 -2.79 -2.52
C GLY A 213 -20.95 -1.30 -2.23
N HIS A 214 -19.91 -0.46 -2.24
CA HIS A 214 -20.01 0.96 -1.90
C HIS A 214 -19.60 1.87 -3.07
N ILE A 215 -20.28 3.01 -3.20
CA ILE A 215 -20.00 4.03 -4.25
C ILE A 215 -19.03 5.13 -3.80
N HIS A 216 -18.83 5.28 -2.49
CA HIS A 216 -18.03 6.35 -1.88
C HIS A 216 -17.06 5.77 -0.86
N GLY A 217 -16.00 6.55 -0.59
CA GLY A 217 -15.03 6.26 0.45
C GLY A 217 -14.09 5.10 0.11
N THR A 218 -13.20 4.83 1.05
CA THR A 218 -12.24 3.73 0.95
C THR A 218 -12.88 2.37 1.26
N GLY A 219 -14.12 2.34 1.74
CA GLY A 219 -14.89 1.12 1.96
C GLY A 219 -14.96 0.68 3.42
N GLY A 220 -15.58 -0.49 3.64
CA GLY A 220 -15.77 -1.08 4.96
C GLY A 220 -14.69 -2.08 5.33
N PHE A 221 -14.80 -2.63 6.53
CA PHE A 221 -13.96 -3.70 7.05
C PHE A 221 -14.57 -5.04 6.63
N TRP A 222 -13.77 -5.81 5.92
CA TRP A 222 -14.11 -7.14 5.43
C TRP A 222 -13.25 -8.18 6.15
N GLN A 223 -13.84 -9.31 6.49
CA GLN A 223 -13.18 -10.41 7.19
C GLN A 223 -13.29 -11.69 6.37
N MET A 224 -12.19 -12.43 6.31
CA MET A 224 -12.12 -13.75 5.65
C MET A 224 -11.08 -14.64 6.30
N LYS A 225 -11.18 -15.95 6.07
CA LYS A 225 -10.07 -16.87 6.37
C LYS A 225 -8.84 -16.49 5.55
N ALA A 226 -7.66 -16.64 6.14
CA ALA A 226 -6.38 -16.37 5.50
C ALA A 226 -5.97 -17.49 4.52
N GLU A 227 -6.88 -17.85 3.62
CA GLU A 227 -6.78 -18.94 2.65
C GLU A 227 -7.27 -18.42 1.30
N PRO A 228 -6.63 -18.80 0.18
CA PRO A 228 -7.09 -18.40 -1.13
C PRO A 228 -8.54 -18.84 -1.35
N ASN A 229 -9.33 -17.98 -2.00
CA ASN A 229 -10.72 -18.26 -2.36
C ASN A 229 -11.72 -18.36 -1.19
N ALA A 230 -11.29 -18.12 0.05
CA ALA A 230 -12.23 -18.02 1.16
C ALA A 230 -13.24 -16.89 0.90
N GLU A 231 -14.47 -17.09 1.35
CA GLU A 231 -15.51 -16.07 1.26
C GLU A 231 -15.21 -14.94 2.27
N ALA A 232 -15.30 -13.71 1.79
CA ALA A 232 -15.16 -12.52 2.62
C ALA A 232 -16.54 -11.90 2.88
N HIS A 233 -16.76 -11.40 4.08
CA HIS A 233 -17.98 -10.69 4.45
C HIS A 233 -17.65 -9.37 5.14
N GLU A 234 -18.50 -8.36 4.96
CA GLU A 234 -18.36 -7.07 5.61
C GLU A 234 -18.81 -7.16 7.08
N ILE A 235 -17.94 -6.72 8.00
CA ILE A 235 -18.20 -6.73 9.44
C ILE A 235 -18.50 -5.34 10.00
N HIS A 236 -18.09 -4.29 9.27
CA HIS A 236 -18.33 -2.91 9.66
C HIS A 236 -18.19 -1.99 8.45
N TYR A 237 -19.08 -1.02 8.29
CA TYR A 237 -18.96 0.00 7.26
C TYR A 237 -18.92 1.39 7.89
N GLU A 238 -17.93 2.18 7.47
CA GLU A 238 -17.85 3.60 7.77
C GLU A 238 -17.40 4.35 6.52
N GLU A 239 -18.21 5.31 6.05
CA GLU A 239 -17.85 6.13 4.90
C GLU A 239 -16.70 7.08 5.29
N THR A 240 -15.48 6.68 4.95
CA THR A 240 -14.28 7.50 5.13
C THR A 240 -13.63 7.81 3.78
N ASN A 241 -13.37 9.09 3.54
CA ASN A 241 -12.54 9.51 2.40
C ASN A 241 -11.07 9.17 2.60
N TRP A 242 -10.65 8.80 3.81
CA TRP A 242 -9.28 8.42 4.11
C TRP A 242 -9.17 6.95 4.42
N LYS A 243 -7.98 6.39 4.16
CA LYS A 243 -7.69 5.00 4.41
C LYS A 243 -7.71 4.72 5.92
N ALA A 244 -8.72 3.98 6.38
CA ALA A 244 -8.70 3.44 7.73
C ALA A 244 -7.57 2.39 7.85
N ARG A 245 -7.08 2.17 9.08
CA ARG A 245 -6.12 1.11 9.37
C ARG A 245 -6.57 0.42 10.65
N PRO A 246 -7.28 -0.71 10.54
CA PRO A 246 -7.68 -1.46 11.71
C PRO A 246 -6.48 -2.13 12.35
N ASP A 247 -6.45 -2.16 13.67
CA ASP A 247 -5.52 -2.96 14.46
C ASP A 247 -6.25 -3.60 15.64
N PHE A 248 -5.93 -4.85 15.94
CA PHE A 248 -6.61 -5.59 17.00
C PHE A 248 -5.96 -5.30 18.35
N SER A 249 -6.78 -5.16 19.40
CA SER A 249 -6.28 -5.16 20.76
C SER A 249 -5.53 -6.46 21.03
N PRO A 250 -4.54 -6.47 21.95
CA PRO A 250 -3.81 -7.68 22.27
C PRO A 250 -4.76 -8.82 22.60
N ASP A 251 -5.82 -8.63 23.39
CA ASP A 251 -6.80 -9.68 23.72
C ASP A 251 -7.75 -10.09 22.57
N GLY A 252 -7.66 -9.45 21.40
CA GLY A 252 -8.48 -9.73 20.21
C GLY A 252 -9.94 -9.28 20.31
N LYS A 253 -10.34 -8.62 21.40
CA LYS A 253 -11.75 -8.28 21.66
C LYS A 253 -12.17 -6.93 21.12
N ARG A 254 -11.23 -6.10 20.69
CA ARG A 254 -11.47 -4.74 20.20
C ARG A 254 -10.65 -4.49 18.95
N LEU A 255 -11.19 -3.64 18.10
CA LEU A 255 -10.52 -3.11 16.92
C LEU A 255 -10.35 -1.60 17.13
N VAL A 256 -9.13 -1.09 17.00
CA VAL A 256 -8.86 0.35 16.95
C VAL A 256 -8.62 0.74 15.49
N TYR A 257 -9.13 1.89 15.08
CA TYR A 257 -8.91 2.41 13.74
C TYR A 257 -9.00 3.94 13.77
N ALA A 258 -8.39 4.58 12.76
CA ALA A 258 -8.57 5.99 12.48
C ALA A 258 -9.50 6.15 11.28
N SER A 259 -10.45 7.08 11.36
CA SER A 259 -11.41 7.38 10.31
C SER A 259 -11.63 8.90 10.25
N TYR A 260 -12.15 9.38 9.12
CA TYR A 260 -12.56 10.76 8.96
C TYR A 260 -14.08 10.87 8.96
N LEU A 261 -14.63 11.54 9.98
CA LEU A 261 -16.05 11.82 10.05
C LEU A 261 -16.39 13.07 9.23
N GLY A 262 -16.82 12.84 7.99
CA GLY A 262 -17.27 13.88 7.08
C GLY A 262 -17.63 13.25 5.75
N ARG A 263 -18.92 12.97 5.55
CA ARG A 263 -19.42 12.38 4.30
C ARG A 263 -18.90 13.15 3.10
N ALA A 264 -18.61 12.47 1.99
CA ALA A 264 -18.07 13.09 0.78
C ALA A 264 -18.91 14.28 0.27
N TRP A 265 -20.21 14.28 0.58
CA TRP A 265 -21.18 15.32 0.21
C TRP A 265 -20.98 16.69 0.89
N HIS A 266 -20.20 16.80 1.97
CA HIS A 266 -19.87 18.11 2.56
C HIS A 266 -18.68 18.81 1.89
N GLN A 267 -18.03 18.15 0.93
CA GLN A 267 -16.86 18.65 0.19
C GLN A 267 -17.17 18.87 -1.31
N LEU A 268 -18.43 18.66 -1.74
CA LEU A 268 -18.94 19.00 -3.07
C LEU A 268 -19.73 20.30 -3.02
#